data_AF-A0A1Q6VTD5-F1
#
_entry.id   AF-A0A1Q6VTD5-F1
#
_cell.length_a   1.000
_cell.length_b   1.000
_cell.length_c   1.000
_cell.angle_alpha   90.00
_cell.angle_beta   90.00
_cell.angle_gamma   90.00
#
_symmetry.space_group_name_H-M   'P 1'
#
loop_
_entity.id
_entity.type
_entity.pdbx_description
1 polymer ?
#
loop_
_entity_poly.entity_id
_entity_poly.type
_entity_poly.pdbx_seq_one_letter_code
_entity_poly.pdbx_strand_id
1 'polypeptide(L)' 'MPFFRLVAADSRMPRDGRYLEVLGTYDPLKNPPLTQFKQERVLDWLGKGAQPSVTVRTLLRRSGVWKQFEERRARAKTAP' A
#
# COMPACT_ATOMS: atom_id res chain seq x y z
N MET A 1 -3.11 -17.96 13.80
CA MET A 1 -2.41 -16.70 14.15
C MET A 1 -2.74 -15.65 13.08
N PRO A 2 -3.28 -14.48 13.43
CA PRO A 2 -3.68 -13.46 12.46
C PRO A 2 -2.48 -12.94 11.67
N PHE A 3 -2.50 -13.14 10.36
CA PHE A 3 -1.50 -12.62 9.42
C PHE A 3 -2.23 -11.96 8.26
N PHE A 4 -1.91 -10.70 7.99
CA PHE A 4 -2.58 -9.93 6.95
C PHE A 4 -1.63 -9.67 5.80
N ARG A 5 -2.13 -9.84 4.57
CA ARG A 5 -1.39 -9.52 3.35
C ARG A 5 -1.97 -8.24 2.76
N LEU A 6 -1.09 -7.31 2.43
CA LEU A 6 -1.45 -6.14 1.65
C LEU A 6 -1.40 -6.55 0.17
N VAL A 7 -2.55 -6.55 -0.50
CA VAL A 7 -2.65 -6.95 -1.90
C VAL A 7 -3.27 -5.86 -2.74
N ALA A 8 -2.80 -5.70 -3.97
CA ALA A 8 -3.50 -4.99 -5.01
C ALA A 8 -4.51 -5.96 -5.63
N ALA A 9 -5.78 -5.59 -5.63
CA ALA A 9 -6.85 -6.34 -6.26
C ALA A 9 -7.77 -5.37 -7.01
N ASP A 10 -8.43 -5.86 -8.05
CA ASP A 10 -9.51 -5.12 -8.71
C ASP A 10 -10.75 -5.14 -7.79
N SER A 11 -11.40 -3.98 -7.63
CA SER A 11 -12.59 -3.85 -6.78
C SER A 11 -13.76 -4.73 -7.22
N ARG A 12 -13.79 -5.16 -8.48
CA ARG A 12 -14.81 -6.06 -9.05
C ARG A 12 -14.56 -7.54 -8.72
N MET A 13 -13.39 -7.88 -8.19
CA MET A 13 -13.05 -9.26 -7.83
C MET A 13 -13.49 -9.58 -6.39
N PRO A 14 -13.89 -10.84 -6.11
CA PRO A 14 -14.25 -11.25 -4.76
C PRO A 14 -13.06 -11.07 -3.80
N ARG A 15 -13.37 -10.77 -2.53
CA ARG A 15 -12.38 -10.44 -1.49
C ARG A 15 -11.28 -11.48 -1.31
N ASP A 16 -11.63 -12.76 -1.47
CA ASP A 16 -10.72 -13.91 -1.35
C ASP A 16 -10.33 -14.49 -2.73
N GLY A 17 -10.58 -13.73 -3.81
CA GLY A 17 -10.29 -14.11 -5.19
C GLY A 17 -8.84 -13.85 -5.61
N ARG A 18 -8.62 -13.77 -6.93
CA ARG A 18 -7.30 -13.44 -7.49
C ARG A 18 -6.93 -12.00 -7.13
N TYR A 19 -5.80 -11.85 -6.46
CA TYR A 19 -5.10 -10.58 -6.35
C TYR A 19 -4.15 -10.41 -7.55
N LEU A 20 -3.90 -9.15 -7.93
CA LEU A 20 -2.97 -8.78 -8.98
C LEU A 20 -1.53 -8.94 -8.48
N GLU A 21 -1.25 -8.37 -7.30
CA GLU A 21 0.10 -8.34 -6.72
C GLU A 21 0.06 -8.24 -5.20
N VAL A 22 1.01 -8.89 -4.52
CA VAL A 22 1.24 -8.71 -3.08
C VAL A 22 2.21 -7.55 -2.86
N LEU A 23 1.70 -6.47 -2.27
CA LEU A 23 2.42 -5.22 -1.99
C LEU A 23 3.07 -5.20 -0.62
N GLY A 24 2.67 -6.11 0.28
CA GLY A 24 3.26 -6.19 1.61
C GLY A 24 2.58 -7.19 2.53
N THR A 25 3.06 -7.21 3.76
CA THR A 25 2.55 -8.06 4.84
C THR A 25 2.49 -7.27 6.14
N TYR A 26 1.51 -7.63 6.98
CA TYR A 26 1.28 -7.04 8.28
C TYR A 26 1.02 -8.14 9.29
N ASP A 27 1.90 -8.24 10.28
CA ASP A 27 1.82 -9.17 11.40
C ASP A 27 1.65 -8.38 12.71
N PRO A 28 0.42 -8.31 13.26
CA PRO A 28 0.16 -7.63 14.52
C PRO A 28 0.64 -8.40 15.75
N LEU A 29 1.01 -9.67 15.62
CA LEU A 29 1.43 -10.50 16.75
C LEU A 29 2.90 -10.28 17.13
N LYS A 30 3.69 -9.67 16.25
CA LYS A 30 5.06 -9.26 16.54
C LYS A 30 5.04 -7.96 17.34
N ASN A 31 5.96 -7.84 18.30
CA ASN A 31 6.17 -6.62 19.05
C ASN A 31 7.62 -6.15 18.81
N PRO A 32 7.85 -5.10 18.00
CA PRO A 32 6.86 -4.23 17.34
C PRO A 32 6.15 -4.90 16.14
N PRO A 33 4.95 -4.42 15.74
CA PRO A 33 4.19 -4.98 14.63
C PRO A 33 5.03 -5.04 13.35
N LEU A 34 5.28 -6.25 12.84
CA LEU A 34 6.11 -6.44 11.67
C LEU A 34 5.31 -6.04 10.44
N THR A 35 5.72 -4.93 9.83
CA THR A 35 5.06 -4.38 8.66
C THR A 35 6.08 -4.28 7.53
N GLN A 36 5.91 -5.09 6.50
CA GLN A 36 6.79 -5.09 5.33
C GLN A 36 6.03 -4.55 4.13
N PHE A 37 6.53 -3.48 3.53
CA PHE A 37 5.96 -2.89 2.32
C PHE A 37 7.00 -2.86 1.20
N LYS A 38 6.58 -3.28 0.01
CA LYS A 38 7.32 -3.04 -1.22
C LYS A 38 7.08 -1.60 -1.66
N GLN A 39 7.85 -0.67 -1.11
CA GLN A 39 7.63 0.77 -1.27
C GLN A 39 7.50 1.17 -2.74
N GLU A 40 8.42 0.74 -3.60
CA GLU A 40 8.39 1.03 -5.05
C GLU A 40 7.07 0.59 -5.70
N ARG A 41 6.65 -0.66 -5.47
CA ARG A 41 5.41 -1.21 -6.03
C ARG A 41 4.19 -0.48 -5.53
N VAL A 42 4.13 -0.17 -4.23
CA VAL A 42 3.04 0.62 -3.65
C VAL A 42 2.96 1.98 -4.34
N LEU A 43 4.08 2.68 -4.48
CA LEU A 43 4.10 3.99 -5.11
C LEU A 43 3.68 3.93 -6.59
N ASP A 44 4.07 2.88 -7.31
CA ASP A 44 3.66 2.69 -8.71
C ASP A 44 2.16 2.44 -8.83
N TRP A 45 1.58 1.61 -7.95
CA TRP A 45 0.14 1.40 -7.91
C TRP A 45 -0.63 2.67 -7.54
N LEU A 46 -0.13 3.43 -6.56
CA LEU A 46 -0.72 4.73 -6.20
C LEU A 46 -0.61 5.73 -7.37
N GLY A 47 0.50 5.73 -8.12
CA GLY A 47 0.68 6.54 -9.32
C GLY A 47 -0.27 6.17 -10.46
N LYS A 48 -0.61 4.87 -10.60
CA LYS A 48 -1.63 4.37 -11.53
C LYS A 48 -3.07 4.68 -11.11
N GLY A 49 -3.29 5.26 -9.92
CA GLY A 49 -4.62 5.61 -9.41
C GLY A 49 -5.24 4.58 -8.46
N ALA A 50 -4.46 3.65 -7.90
CA ALA A 50 -4.97 2.72 -6.90
C ALA A 50 -5.46 3.46 -5.64
N GLN A 51 -6.61 3.05 -5.12
CA GLN A 51 -7.21 3.62 -3.91
C GLN A 51 -6.94 2.71 -2.71
N PRO A 52 -6.10 3.13 -1.73
CA PRO A 52 -5.86 2.33 -0.54
C PRO A 52 -7.03 2.44 0.45
N SER A 53 -7.36 1.33 1.10
CA SER A 53 -8.35 1.29 2.20
C SER A 53 -7.85 2.08 3.43
N VAL A 54 -8.76 2.40 4.36
CA VAL A 54 -8.47 3.23 5.55
C VAL A 54 -7.28 2.70 6.36
N THR A 55 -7.28 1.41 6.72
CA THR A 55 -6.18 0.79 7.48
C THR A 55 -4.86 0.84 6.70
N VAL A 56 -4.89 0.56 5.40
CA VAL A 56 -3.71 0.59 4.53
C VAL A 56 -3.12 2.00 4.50
N ARG A 57 -3.96 3.02 4.34
CA ARG A 57 -3.53 4.41 4.36
C ARG A 57 -2.84 4.77 5.68
N THR A 58 -3.37 4.33 6.82
CA THR A 58 -2.75 4.56 8.13
C THR A 58 -1.38 3.88 8.23
N LEU A 59 -1.26 2.64 7.75
CA LEU A 59 0.02 1.93 7.75
C LEU A 59 1.04 2.60 6.81
N LEU A 60 0.61 3.04 5.61
CA LEU A 60 1.45 3.76 4.66
C LEU A 60 1.96 5.08 5.25
N ARG A 61 1.10 5.82 5.97
CA ARG A 61 1.50 7.04 6.70
C ARG A 61 2.51 6.74 7.80
N ARG A 62 2.29 5.69 8.60
CA ARG A 62 3.22 5.26 9.66
C ARG A 62 4.58 4.83 9.10
N SER A 63 4.59 4.21 7.93
CA SER A 63 5.82 3.78 7.25
C SER A 63 6.56 4.89 6.48
N GLY A 64 5.98 6.09 6.36
CA GLY A 64 6.56 7.20 5.59
C GLY A 64 6.35 7.13 4.07
N VAL A 65 5.92 5.98 3.53
CA VAL A 65 5.66 5.78 2.08
C VAL A 65 4.61 6.76 1.56
N TRP A 66 3.61 7.10 2.38
CA TRP A 66 2.59 8.08 1.98
C TRP A 66 3.17 9.47 1.72
N LYS A 67 4.15 9.91 2.51
CA LYS A 67 4.83 11.20 2.28
C LYS A 67 5.61 11.18 0.96
N GLN A 68 6.34 10.09 0.69
CA GLN A 68 7.04 9.92 -0.58
C GLN A 68 6.08 9.93 -1.77
N PHE A 69 4.89 9.34 -1.63
CA PHE A 69 3.86 9.40 -2.67
C PHE A 69 3.40 10.84 -2.94
N GLU A 70 3.10 11.60 -1.89
CA GLU A 70 2.69 13.00 -2.01
C GLU A 70 3.77 13.86 -2.67
N GLU A 71 5.03 13.66 -2.29
CA GLU A 71 6.19 14.31 -2.92
C GLU A 71 6.33 13.94 -4.39
N ARG A 72 6.24 12.65 -4.74
CA ARG A 72 6.28 12.19 -6.15
C ARG A 72 5.13 12.80 -6.96
N ARG A 73 3.93 12.86 -6.39
CA ARG A 73 2.74 13.44 -7.04
C ARG A 73 2.86 14.96 -7.20
N ALA A 74 3.42 15.65 -6.21
CA ALA A 74 3.68 17.09 -6.28
C ALA A 74 4.70 17.39 -7.38
N ARG A 75 5.82 16.67 -7.42
CA ARG A 75 6.84 16.81 -8.49
C ARG A 75 6.26 16.59 -9.88
N ALA A 76 5.39 15.60 -10.06
CA ALA A 76 4.74 15.34 -11.35
C ALA A 76 3.78 16.46 -11.81
N LYS A 77 3.20 17.22 -10.87
CA LYS A 77 2.34 18.38 -11.20
C LYS A 77 3.11 19.67 -11.46
N THR A 78 4.37 19.74 -11.02
CA THR A 78 5.23 20.92 -11.14
C THR A 78 6.14 20.87 -12.37
N ALA A 79 6.07 19.80 -13.18
CA ALA A 79 6.77 19.77 -14.47
C ALA A 79 6.01 20.66 -15.48
N PRO A 80 6.67 21.66 -16.10
CA PRO A 80 6.07 22.55 -17.09
C PRO A 80 5.70 21.83 -18.41
#